data_AF-A0DLM1-F1
#
_entry.id   AF-A0DLM1-F1
#
_cell.length_a   1.000
_cell.length_b   1.000
_cell.length_c   1.000
_cell.angle_alpha   90.00
_cell.angle_beta   90.00
_cell.angle_gamma   90.00
#
_symmetry.space_group_name_H-M   'P 1'
#
loop_
_entity.id
_entity.type
_entity.pdbx_description
1 polymer ?
#
loop_
_entity_poly.entity_id
_entity_poly.type
_entity_poly.pdbx_seq_one_letter_code
_entity_poly.pdbx_strand_id
1 'polypeptide(L)'
;MYMLIGLGVSSFIILLSGNPVECFEILDAMQYQANLKYISSNFPEHVMIYFESSEIVTIIPIFEKLKILELYQVFIGQVYVPAFGKFLFYNINSDLITNLSSLIVQIGMAGVLFLISKMYLKIVFNIQYTKIRTFIYCNKMLCITQQIAFLVHKINRLSLGINQMMSLQGVVYIIKANCWDLLFKTMLYLYSEKENNLRNQIQDILAQSLLVSVLVLVFYIFKIKDSQMALKKRKSLCYDGLNVAKKILFVLVLIGCQKSQLLQSILLSLINSIYLTIIVLGKMVNSKIDLIIILMFEIPVIIFTLLNICHEETYSHFLSLQSQVMVGFGQIGLLSFGIMAPLIKYGHQIKSKLTILIKRWKKYKVNQKEQAQSSLFI
;
A
#
# COMPACT_ATOMS: atom_id res chain seq x y z
N MET A 1 13.02 -12.63 -2.09
CA MET A 1 12.54 -13.22 -0.83
C MET A 1 12.88 -12.42 0.44
N TYR A 2 14.13 -12.40 0.97
CA TYR A 2 14.43 -11.75 2.26
C TYR A 2 14.04 -10.27 2.37
N MET A 3 14.22 -9.52 1.28
CA MET A 3 13.84 -8.11 1.25
C MET A 3 12.33 -7.89 1.40
N LEU A 4 11.50 -8.71 0.73
CA LEU A 4 10.04 -8.63 0.81
C LEU A 4 9.54 -9.03 2.20
N ILE A 5 10.14 -10.05 2.81
CA ILE A 5 9.86 -10.42 4.21
C ILE A 5 10.24 -9.25 5.14
N GLY A 6 11.41 -8.65 4.94
CA GLY A 6 11.83 -7.46 5.69
C GLY A 6 10.87 -6.27 5.54
N LEU A 7 10.29 -6.09 4.36
CA LEU A 7 9.25 -5.10 4.09
C LEU A 7 7.93 -5.41 4.80
N GLY A 8 7.51 -6.68 4.82
CA GLY A 8 6.35 -7.14 5.59
C GLY A 8 6.54 -6.92 7.10
N VAL A 9 7.72 -7.27 7.63
CA VAL A 9 8.04 -7.06 9.05
C VAL A 9 8.11 -5.56 9.38
N SER A 10 8.74 -4.76 8.52
CA SER A 10 8.84 -3.32 8.75
C SER A 10 7.50 -2.61 8.66
N SER A 11 6.59 -3.00 7.76
CA SER A 11 5.23 -2.46 7.70
C SER A 11 4.46 -2.76 8.99
N PHE A 12 4.61 -3.96 9.54
CA PHE A 12 4.04 -4.31 10.85
C PHE A 12 4.64 -3.46 11.99
N ILE A 13 5.96 -3.24 12.01
CA ILE A 13 6.63 -2.36 12.99
C ILE A 13 6.13 -0.90 12.85
N ILE A 14 5.91 -0.41 11.62
CA ILE A 14 5.38 0.92 11.33
C ILE A 14 3.94 1.06 11.85
N LEU A 15 3.11 0.04 11.62
CA LEU A 15 1.76 -0.05 12.14
C LEU A 15 1.75 0.01 13.69
N LEU A 16 2.58 -0.82 14.34
CA LEU A 16 2.75 -0.81 15.80
C LEU A 16 3.29 0.53 16.35
N SER A 17 3.99 1.29 15.52
CA SER A 17 4.50 2.63 15.87
C SER A 17 3.41 3.72 15.80
N GLY A 18 2.18 3.35 15.41
CA GLY A 18 1.03 4.24 15.30
C GLY A 18 1.10 5.19 14.10
N ASN A 19 1.74 4.76 13.00
CA ASN A 19 1.74 5.49 11.73
C ASN A 19 1.17 4.58 10.63
N PRO A 20 -0.15 4.34 10.64
CA PRO A 20 -0.74 3.32 9.79
C PRO A 20 -0.85 3.74 8.31
N VAL A 21 -0.78 5.04 8.01
CA VAL A 21 -0.72 5.58 6.64
C VAL A 21 0.53 5.06 5.93
N GLU A 22 1.69 5.17 6.56
CA GLU A 22 2.96 4.71 6.00
C GLU A 22 2.99 3.17 5.82
N CYS A 23 2.30 2.43 6.68
CA CYS A 23 2.11 0.99 6.50
C CYS A 23 1.36 0.68 5.20
N PHE A 24 0.24 1.37 4.95
CA PHE A 24 -0.55 1.18 3.73
C PHE A 24 0.18 1.67 2.47
N GLU A 25 1.03 2.69 2.55
CA GLU A 25 1.90 3.07 1.43
C GLU A 25 2.87 1.95 1.05
N ILE A 26 3.43 1.22 2.02
CA ILE A 26 4.27 0.03 1.75
C ILE A 26 3.44 -1.06 1.10
N LEU A 27 2.23 -1.34 1.63
CA LEU A 27 1.35 -2.37 1.07
C LEU A 27 0.91 -2.04 -0.37
N ASP A 28 0.56 -0.79 -0.67
CA ASP A 28 0.20 -0.33 -2.03
C ASP A 28 1.39 -0.50 -3.00
N ALA A 29 2.61 -0.16 -2.56
CA ALA A 29 3.83 -0.36 -3.35
C ALA A 29 4.10 -1.84 -3.62
N MET A 30 3.95 -2.70 -2.61
CA MET A 30 4.10 -4.15 -2.76
C MET A 30 3.05 -4.75 -3.69
N GLN A 31 1.79 -4.33 -3.58
CA GLN A 31 0.70 -4.79 -4.44
C GLN A 31 0.92 -4.39 -5.90
N TYR A 32 1.30 -3.15 -6.16
CA TYR A 32 1.60 -2.70 -7.52
C TYR A 32 2.74 -3.52 -8.13
N GLN A 33 3.78 -3.80 -7.36
CA GLN A 33 4.90 -4.60 -7.81
C GLN A 33 4.54 -6.06 -8.06
N ALA A 34 3.72 -6.66 -7.19
CA ALA A 34 3.21 -8.01 -7.37
C ALA A 34 2.40 -8.15 -8.67
N ASN A 35 1.64 -7.12 -9.04
CA ASN A 35 0.86 -7.10 -10.28
C ASN A 35 1.71 -7.04 -11.56
N LEU A 36 2.98 -6.63 -11.48
CA LEU A 36 3.89 -6.61 -12.63
C LEU A 36 4.18 -8.02 -13.19
N LYS A 37 3.99 -9.07 -12.38
CA LYS A 37 4.15 -10.46 -12.82
C LYS A 37 3.17 -10.87 -13.92
N TYR A 38 2.08 -10.13 -14.07
CA TYR A 38 1.03 -10.38 -15.07
C TYR A 38 1.27 -9.69 -16.41
N ILE A 39 2.38 -8.96 -16.57
CA ILE A 39 2.81 -8.56 -17.90
C ILE A 39 3.02 -9.83 -18.71
N SER A 40 2.51 -9.83 -19.94
CA SER A 40 2.55 -10.94 -20.90
C SER A 40 3.97 -11.13 -21.44
N SER A 41 4.93 -11.33 -20.56
CA SER A 41 6.33 -11.58 -20.85
C SER A 41 6.72 -12.97 -20.36
N ASN A 42 7.56 -13.64 -21.14
CA ASN A 42 8.18 -14.90 -20.74
C ASN A 42 9.38 -14.61 -19.84
N PHE A 43 9.08 -14.26 -18.58
CA PHE A 43 10.10 -13.97 -17.59
C PHE A 43 11.04 -15.16 -17.40
N PRO A 44 12.34 -14.92 -17.22
CA PRO A 44 13.24 -15.98 -16.81
C PRO A 44 12.92 -16.40 -15.36
N GLU A 45 13.27 -17.63 -15.02
CA GLU A 45 12.85 -18.30 -13.77
C GLU A 45 13.16 -17.49 -12.50
N HIS A 46 14.35 -16.87 -12.42
CA HIS A 46 14.72 -16.05 -11.26
C HIS A 46 13.83 -14.81 -11.07
N VAL A 47 13.29 -14.23 -12.16
CA VAL A 47 12.31 -13.13 -12.09
C VAL A 47 10.94 -13.67 -11.69
N MET A 48 10.57 -14.87 -12.13
CA MET A 48 9.34 -15.54 -11.67
C MET A 48 9.39 -15.82 -10.16
N ILE A 49 10.48 -16.42 -9.67
CA ILE A 49 10.72 -16.66 -8.23
C ILE A 49 10.64 -15.37 -7.42
N TYR A 50 11.15 -14.26 -7.97
CA TYR A 50 11.03 -12.96 -7.33
C TYR A 50 9.57 -12.57 -7.10
N PHE A 51 8.73 -12.70 -8.13
CA PHE A 51 7.30 -12.38 -8.03
C PHE A 51 6.53 -13.36 -7.14
N GLU A 52 6.80 -14.66 -7.21
CA GLU A 52 6.18 -15.65 -6.33
C GLU A 52 6.56 -15.38 -4.86
N SER A 53 7.78 -14.93 -4.61
CA SER A 53 8.20 -14.57 -3.24
C SER A 53 7.44 -13.35 -2.67
N SER A 54 6.72 -12.59 -3.50
CA SER A 54 5.82 -11.52 -3.04
C SER A 54 4.49 -12.04 -2.49
N GLU A 55 4.04 -13.23 -2.92
CA GLU A 55 2.81 -13.84 -2.44
C GLU A 55 2.90 -14.30 -0.98
N ILE A 56 4.12 -14.61 -0.52
CA ILE A 56 4.42 -14.96 0.88
C ILE A 56 4.05 -13.80 1.82
N VAL A 57 4.12 -12.55 1.34
CA VAL A 57 3.80 -11.36 2.12
C VAL A 57 2.37 -10.90 1.85
N THR A 58 1.43 -11.84 1.89
CA THR A 58 0.00 -11.57 1.82
C THR A 58 -0.70 -12.10 3.06
N ILE A 59 -1.96 -11.70 3.26
CA ILE A 59 -2.77 -12.20 4.39
C ILE A 59 -3.31 -13.62 4.14
N ILE A 60 -3.21 -14.11 2.90
CA ILE A 60 -3.79 -15.38 2.46
C ILE A 60 -3.26 -16.57 3.28
N PRO A 61 -1.94 -16.76 3.47
CA PRO A 61 -1.43 -17.86 4.28
C PRO A 61 -1.93 -17.83 5.74
N ILE A 62 -2.21 -16.64 6.28
CA ILE A 62 -2.77 -16.48 7.62
C ILE A 62 -4.24 -16.95 7.62
N PHE A 63 -5.02 -16.56 6.63
CA PHE A 63 -6.42 -16.97 6.50
C PHE A 63 -6.58 -18.46 6.22
N GLU A 64 -5.69 -19.05 5.43
CA GLU A 64 -5.59 -20.49 5.21
C GLU A 64 -5.30 -21.22 6.52
N LYS A 65 -4.29 -20.76 7.27
CA LYS A 65 -3.92 -21.36 8.56
C LYS A 65 -5.05 -21.25 9.61
N LEU A 66 -5.83 -20.17 9.57
CA LEU A 66 -6.99 -19.96 10.43
C LEU A 66 -8.27 -20.64 9.91
N LYS A 67 -8.21 -21.31 8.75
CA LYS A 67 -9.37 -21.93 8.06
C LYS A 67 -10.54 -20.97 7.83
N ILE A 68 -10.27 -19.66 7.76
CA ILE A 68 -11.30 -18.63 7.51
C ILE A 68 -11.83 -18.77 6.08
N LEU A 69 -10.94 -19.13 5.15
CA LEU A 69 -11.33 -19.36 3.76
C LEU A 69 -12.31 -20.55 3.66
N GLU A 70 -12.04 -21.67 4.33
CA GLU A 70 -12.95 -22.84 4.36
C GLU A 70 -14.34 -22.47 4.89
N LEU A 71 -14.42 -21.68 5.97
CA LEU A 71 -15.70 -21.18 6.49
C LEU A 71 -16.44 -20.32 5.46
N TYR A 72 -15.75 -19.41 4.79
CA TYR A 72 -16.35 -18.57 3.74
C TYR A 72 -16.85 -19.39 2.55
N GLN A 73 -16.12 -20.44 2.18
CA GLN A 73 -16.50 -21.36 1.09
C GLN A 73 -17.84 -22.06 1.36
N VAL A 74 -18.11 -22.45 2.61
CA VAL A 74 -19.38 -23.07 3.02
C VAL A 74 -20.58 -22.14 2.81
N PHE A 75 -20.41 -20.83 3.04
CA PHE A 75 -21.50 -19.87 2.94
C PHE A 75 -21.79 -19.38 1.51
N ILE A 76 -20.76 -19.26 0.66
CA ILE A 76 -20.86 -18.54 -0.63
C ILE A 76 -20.64 -19.46 -1.84
N GLY A 77 -20.02 -20.62 -1.63
CA GLY A 77 -19.66 -21.56 -2.69
C GLY A 77 -18.51 -21.05 -3.56
N GLN A 78 -17.52 -21.91 -3.83
CA GLN A 78 -16.47 -21.60 -4.80
C GLN A 78 -16.97 -21.92 -6.20
N VAL A 79 -17.00 -20.89 -7.04
CA VAL A 79 -17.08 -21.04 -8.49
C VAL A 79 -15.73 -20.61 -9.02
N TYR A 80 -15.10 -21.51 -9.77
CA TYR A 80 -13.89 -21.20 -10.49
C TYR A 80 -14.30 -20.69 -11.88
N VAL A 81 -13.98 -19.44 -12.16
CA VAL A 81 -14.06 -18.89 -13.51
C VAL A 81 -12.62 -18.75 -14.01
N PRO A 82 -12.23 -19.49 -15.08
CA PRO A 82 -10.87 -19.42 -15.58
C PRO A 82 -10.57 -18.03 -16.11
N ALA A 83 -9.35 -17.55 -15.85
CA ALA A 83 -8.82 -16.36 -16.49
C ALA A 83 -8.16 -16.71 -17.84
N PHE A 84 -7.61 -15.71 -18.53
CA PHE A 84 -6.99 -15.88 -19.86
C PHE A 84 -5.51 -15.45 -19.86
N GLY A 85 -4.76 -15.84 -20.89
CA GLY A 85 -3.37 -15.39 -21.10
C GLY A 85 -2.46 -15.70 -19.90
N LYS A 86 -1.65 -14.72 -19.47
CA LYS A 86 -0.75 -14.88 -18.33
C LYS A 86 -1.50 -15.15 -17.01
N PHE A 87 -2.75 -14.74 -16.90
CA PHE A 87 -3.56 -14.99 -15.69
C PHE A 87 -3.94 -16.46 -15.53
N LEU A 88 -4.13 -17.18 -16.65
CA LEU A 88 -4.36 -18.62 -16.66
C LEU A 88 -3.11 -19.38 -16.17
N PHE A 89 -1.91 -18.95 -16.59
CA PHE A 89 -0.64 -19.54 -16.15
C PHE A 89 -0.48 -19.51 -14.61
N TYR A 90 -0.93 -18.43 -13.97
CA TYR A 90 -0.92 -18.30 -12.51
C TYR A 90 -2.18 -18.84 -11.82
N ASN A 91 -3.05 -19.58 -12.54
CA ASN A 91 -4.31 -20.15 -12.02
C ASN A 91 -5.20 -19.13 -11.29
N ILE A 92 -5.23 -17.88 -11.74
CA ILE A 92 -6.03 -16.85 -11.09
C ILE A 92 -7.50 -17.12 -11.36
N ASN A 93 -8.28 -17.23 -10.29
CA ASN A 93 -9.74 -17.25 -10.39
C ASN A 93 -10.23 -15.85 -10.78
N SER A 94 -11.06 -15.72 -11.81
CA SER A 94 -11.66 -14.43 -12.18
C SER A 94 -12.99 -14.14 -11.47
N ASP A 95 -13.58 -15.11 -10.73
CA ASP A 95 -14.83 -14.92 -9.99
C ASP A 95 -14.73 -13.75 -8.99
N LEU A 96 -15.56 -12.73 -9.20
CA LEU A 96 -15.45 -11.47 -8.47
C LEU A 96 -15.77 -11.63 -6.99
N ILE A 97 -16.79 -12.42 -6.64
CA ILE A 97 -17.21 -12.62 -5.23
C ILE A 97 -16.13 -13.36 -4.45
N THR A 98 -15.55 -14.41 -5.05
CA THR A 98 -14.44 -15.16 -4.44
C THR A 98 -13.22 -14.27 -4.27
N ASN A 99 -12.93 -13.41 -5.24
CA ASN A 99 -11.81 -12.48 -5.17
C ASN A 99 -12.03 -11.32 -4.18
N LEU A 100 -13.26 -10.86 -3.99
CA LEU A 100 -13.63 -9.84 -2.99
C LEU A 100 -13.72 -10.40 -1.57
N SER A 101 -13.79 -11.72 -1.41
CA SER A 101 -13.88 -12.38 -0.10
C SER A 101 -12.78 -11.93 0.86
N SER A 102 -11.54 -11.86 0.39
CA SER A 102 -10.40 -11.46 1.22
C SER A 102 -10.53 -10.02 1.69
N LEU A 103 -11.05 -9.12 0.86
CA LEU A 103 -11.35 -7.74 1.24
C LEU A 103 -12.50 -7.68 2.25
N ILE A 104 -13.57 -8.46 2.06
CA ILE A 104 -14.69 -8.53 3.00
C ILE A 104 -14.19 -9.01 4.38
N VAL A 105 -13.37 -10.06 4.41
CA VAL A 105 -12.76 -10.58 5.65
C VAL A 105 -11.84 -9.53 6.28
N GLN A 106 -11.02 -8.82 5.49
CA GLN A 106 -10.17 -7.74 5.99
C GLN A 106 -10.98 -6.59 6.59
N ILE A 107 -12.07 -6.15 5.93
CA ILE A 107 -12.98 -5.13 6.44
C ILE A 107 -13.65 -5.61 7.73
N GLY A 108 -14.10 -6.86 7.76
CA GLY A 108 -14.66 -7.48 8.96
C GLY A 108 -13.66 -7.48 10.13
N MET A 109 -12.43 -7.93 9.88
CA MET A 109 -11.36 -7.96 10.88
C MET A 109 -10.99 -6.55 11.36
N ALA A 110 -10.91 -5.58 10.45
CA ALA A 110 -10.69 -4.17 10.80
C ALA A 110 -11.83 -3.62 11.67
N GLY A 111 -13.09 -3.99 11.36
CA GLY A 111 -14.26 -3.66 12.16
C GLY A 111 -14.19 -4.24 13.57
N VAL A 112 -13.80 -5.51 13.72
CA VAL A 112 -13.59 -6.14 15.03
C VAL A 112 -12.46 -5.44 15.81
N LEU A 113 -11.33 -5.18 15.16
CA LEU A 113 -10.21 -4.45 15.78
C LEU A 113 -10.63 -3.05 16.24
N PHE A 114 -11.48 -2.36 15.47
CA PHE A 114 -12.04 -1.07 15.85
C PHE A 114 -12.94 -1.18 17.08
N LEU A 115 -13.84 -2.18 17.13
CA LEU A 115 -14.70 -2.41 18.30
C LEU A 115 -13.86 -2.68 19.55
N ILE A 116 -12.83 -3.52 19.44
CA ILE A 116 -11.87 -3.79 20.53
C ILE A 116 -11.15 -2.51 20.96
N SER A 117 -10.64 -1.73 19.99
CA SER A 117 -9.98 -0.44 20.24
C SER A 117 -10.90 0.55 20.96
N LYS A 118 -12.16 0.65 20.55
CA LYS A 118 -13.15 1.53 21.17
C LYS A 118 -13.51 1.08 22.58
N MET A 119 -13.70 -0.23 22.78
CA MET A 119 -13.91 -0.82 24.11
C MET A 119 -12.72 -0.56 25.03
N TYR A 120 -11.50 -0.79 24.53
CA TYR A 120 -10.27 -0.52 25.24
C TYR A 120 -10.16 0.94 25.67
N LEU A 121 -10.35 1.90 24.76
CA LEU A 121 -10.33 3.32 25.10
C LEU A 121 -11.40 3.68 26.13
N LYS A 122 -12.63 3.16 25.97
CA LYS A 122 -13.70 3.39 26.95
C LYS A 122 -13.30 2.88 28.34
N ILE A 123 -12.71 1.70 28.44
CA ILE A 123 -12.22 1.11 29.70
C ILE A 123 -11.08 1.94 30.28
N VAL A 124 -10.07 2.29 29.49
CA VAL A 124 -8.90 3.08 29.94
C VAL A 124 -9.29 4.50 30.37
N PHE A 125 -10.20 5.15 29.63
CA PHE A 125 -10.73 6.46 30.02
C PHE A 125 -11.58 6.37 31.30
N ASN A 126 -12.44 5.35 31.42
CA ASN A 126 -13.29 5.15 32.60
C ASN A 126 -12.49 4.80 33.87
N ILE A 127 -11.39 4.05 33.75
CA ILE A 127 -10.51 3.69 34.89
C ILE A 127 -9.69 4.89 35.40
N GLN A 128 -9.95 6.10 34.89
CA GLN A 128 -9.18 7.31 35.13
C GLN A 128 -7.71 7.11 34.73
N TYR A 129 -7.45 7.25 33.43
CA TYR A 129 -6.11 7.37 32.85
C TYR A 129 -5.17 8.29 33.68
N THR A 130 -5.73 9.31 34.34
CA THR A 130 -5.05 10.18 35.30
C THR A 130 -4.48 9.43 36.51
N LYS A 131 -5.21 8.47 37.11
CA LYS A 131 -4.76 7.65 38.25
C LYS A 131 -3.64 6.70 37.89
N ILE A 132 -3.74 6.04 36.73
CA ILE A 132 -2.66 5.16 36.23
C ILE A 132 -1.40 5.99 35.94
N ARG A 133 -1.57 7.15 35.31
CA ARG A 133 -0.45 8.06 35.02
C ARG A 133 0.17 8.63 36.28
N THR A 134 -0.61 9.06 37.28
CA THR A 134 -0.05 9.53 38.57
C THR A 134 0.66 8.41 39.33
N PHE A 135 0.11 7.20 39.36
CA PHE A 135 0.78 6.04 39.96
C PHE A 135 2.15 5.77 39.31
N ILE A 136 2.21 5.79 37.97
CA ILE A 136 3.46 5.60 37.21
C ILE A 136 4.48 6.72 37.46
N TYR A 137 4.03 7.98 37.53
CA TYR A 137 4.93 9.13 37.77
C TYR A 137 5.45 9.19 39.22
N CYS A 138 4.66 8.74 40.20
CA CYS A 138 5.05 8.68 41.60
C CYS A 138 6.03 7.52 41.89
N ASN A 139 5.86 6.36 41.24
CA ASN A 139 6.75 5.21 41.40
C ASN A 139 7.97 5.28 40.45
N LYS A 140 8.90 6.20 40.71
CA LYS A 140 10.14 6.37 39.91
C LYS A 140 11.12 5.18 39.96
N MET A 141 10.95 4.23 40.89
CA MET A 141 12.01 3.28 41.29
C MET A 141 12.03 1.92 40.56
N LEU A 142 11.00 1.54 39.78
CA LEU A 142 10.93 0.19 39.20
C LEU A 142 10.96 0.20 37.67
N CYS A 143 12.03 -0.36 37.09
CA CYS A 143 12.18 -0.54 35.63
C CYS A 143 10.95 -1.20 34.98
N ILE A 144 10.32 -2.16 35.68
CA ILE A 144 9.10 -2.85 35.24
C ILE A 144 7.93 -1.88 35.06
N THR A 145 7.74 -0.93 35.98
CA THR A 145 6.64 0.06 35.88
C THR A 145 6.80 0.98 34.69
N GLN A 146 8.05 1.33 34.32
CA GLN A 146 8.34 2.12 33.13
C GLN A 146 8.08 1.33 31.84
N GLN A 147 8.43 0.04 31.81
CA GLN A 147 8.15 -0.83 30.66
C GLN A 147 6.63 -0.99 30.43
N ILE A 148 5.87 -1.21 31.52
CA ILE A 148 4.41 -1.30 31.45
C ILE A 148 3.81 0.03 30.99
N ALA A 149 4.28 1.17 31.53
CA ALA A 149 3.84 2.49 31.11
C ALA A 149 4.08 2.74 29.62
N PHE A 150 5.26 2.36 29.13
CA PHE A 150 5.60 2.49 27.72
C PHE A 150 4.74 1.59 26.82
N LEU A 151 4.46 0.36 27.27
CA LEU A 151 3.58 -0.57 26.57
C LEU A 151 2.14 -0.04 26.51
N VAL A 152 1.59 0.45 27.64
CA VAL A 152 0.27 1.09 27.69
C VAL A 152 0.23 2.32 26.79
N HIS A 153 1.28 3.15 26.79
CA HIS A 153 1.36 4.30 25.89
C HIS A 153 1.37 3.90 24.41
N LYS A 154 2.11 2.84 24.05
CA LYS A 154 2.11 2.28 22.69
C LYS A 154 0.72 1.79 22.28
N ILE A 155 0.05 1.01 23.14
CA ILE A 155 -1.30 0.48 22.86
C ILE A 155 -2.30 1.63 22.70
N ASN A 156 -2.26 2.64 23.57
CA ASN A 156 -3.10 3.83 23.44
C ASN A 156 -2.86 4.57 22.12
N ARG A 157 -1.60 4.74 21.71
CA ARG A 157 -1.28 5.39 20.44
C ARG A 157 -1.77 4.59 19.24
N LEU A 158 -1.64 3.27 19.27
CA LEU A 158 -2.17 2.37 18.25
C LEU A 158 -3.71 2.46 18.18
N SER A 159 -4.38 2.42 19.32
CA SER A 159 -5.84 2.51 19.43
C SER A 159 -6.38 3.86 18.92
N LEU A 160 -5.71 4.97 19.24
CA LEU A 160 -6.02 6.28 18.67
C LEU A 160 -5.81 6.32 17.15
N GLY A 161 -4.73 5.70 16.66
CA GLY A 161 -4.47 5.57 15.23
C GLY A 161 -5.58 4.81 14.50
N ILE A 162 -5.99 3.65 15.03
CA ILE A 162 -7.11 2.86 14.49
C ILE A 162 -8.41 3.67 14.45
N ASN A 163 -8.71 4.41 15.52
CA ASN A 163 -9.91 5.25 15.56
C ASN A 163 -9.89 6.37 14.52
N GLN A 164 -8.72 6.99 14.27
CA GLN A 164 -8.57 8.01 13.24
C GLN A 164 -8.79 7.42 11.83
N MET A 165 -8.39 6.16 11.61
CA MET A 165 -8.61 5.47 10.33
C MET A 165 -10.07 5.11 10.05
N MET A 166 -10.91 5.00 11.08
CA MET A 166 -12.35 4.78 10.88
C MET A 166 -13.14 6.07 10.65
N SER A 167 -12.47 7.22 10.60
CA SER A 167 -13.07 8.44 10.07
C SER A 167 -13.38 8.29 8.58
N LEU A 168 -14.27 9.14 8.04
CA LEU A 168 -14.61 9.15 6.61
C LEU A 168 -13.36 9.33 5.73
N GLN A 169 -12.38 10.11 6.19
CA GLN A 169 -11.09 10.26 5.51
C GLN A 169 -10.28 8.96 5.50
N GLY A 170 -10.30 8.20 6.59
CA GLY A 170 -9.60 6.92 6.66
C GLY A 170 -10.28 5.82 5.83
N VAL A 171 -11.62 5.82 5.70
CA VAL A 171 -12.32 4.94 4.75
C VAL A 171 -11.92 5.26 3.31
N VAL A 172 -11.91 6.54 2.92
CA VAL A 172 -11.41 6.97 1.60
C VAL A 172 -9.97 6.52 1.39
N TYR A 173 -9.15 6.57 2.43
CA TYR A 173 -7.76 6.13 2.37
C TYR A 173 -7.63 4.61 2.20
N ILE A 174 -8.43 3.81 2.90
CA ILE A 174 -8.47 2.34 2.73
C ILE A 174 -8.91 1.97 1.31
N ILE A 175 -9.92 2.64 0.76
CA ILE A 175 -10.36 2.44 -0.63
C ILE A 175 -9.22 2.79 -1.60
N LYS A 176 -8.52 3.91 -1.39
CA LYS A 176 -7.35 4.29 -2.21
C LYS A 176 -6.23 3.27 -2.13
N ALA A 177 -5.95 2.74 -0.94
CA ALA A 177 -4.91 1.73 -0.71
C ALA A 177 -5.26 0.38 -1.39
N ASN A 178 -6.53 0.00 -1.40
CA ASN A 178 -6.99 -1.24 -2.06
C ASN A 178 -7.46 -1.03 -3.51
N CYS A 179 -7.31 0.19 -4.04
CA CYS A 179 -7.82 0.55 -5.36
C CYS A 179 -7.18 -0.29 -6.47
N TRP A 180 -5.89 -0.62 -6.34
CA TRP A 180 -5.19 -1.50 -7.28
C TRP A 180 -5.84 -2.88 -7.38
N ASP A 181 -6.00 -3.55 -6.24
CA ASP A 181 -6.54 -4.91 -6.15
C ASP A 181 -8.00 -4.96 -6.61
N LEU A 182 -8.81 -3.98 -6.18
CA LEU A 182 -10.20 -3.82 -6.60
C LEU A 182 -10.34 -3.63 -8.11
N LEU A 183 -9.56 -2.71 -8.69
CA LEU A 183 -9.58 -2.45 -10.13
C LEU A 183 -9.12 -3.69 -10.90
N PHE A 184 -8.04 -4.33 -10.46
CA PHE A 184 -7.51 -5.52 -11.10
C PHE A 184 -8.56 -6.64 -11.15
N LYS A 185 -9.14 -7.01 -10.01
CA LYS A 185 -10.16 -8.07 -9.91
C LYS A 185 -11.41 -7.75 -10.71
N THR A 186 -11.88 -6.51 -10.65
CA THR A 186 -13.08 -6.06 -11.36
C THR A 186 -12.86 -6.12 -12.88
N MET A 187 -11.73 -5.59 -13.36
CA MET A 187 -11.42 -5.61 -14.79
C MET A 187 -11.14 -7.04 -15.29
N LEU A 188 -10.49 -7.88 -14.48
CA LEU A 188 -10.22 -9.27 -14.84
C LEU A 188 -11.51 -10.05 -15.00
N TYR A 189 -12.46 -9.86 -14.08
CA TYR A 189 -13.79 -10.45 -14.16
C TYR A 189 -14.55 -10.00 -15.42
N LEU A 190 -14.53 -8.71 -15.74
CA LEU A 190 -15.23 -8.16 -16.92
C LEU A 190 -14.66 -8.65 -18.26
N TYR A 191 -13.34 -8.94 -18.31
CA TYR A 191 -12.69 -9.46 -19.51
C TYR A 191 -12.73 -11.00 -19.62
N SER A 192 -13.10 -11.71 -18.55
CA SER A 192 -13.11 -13.17 -18.57
C SER A 192 -14.38 -13.72 -19.20
N GLU A 193 -14.25 -14.82 -19.93
CA GLU A 193 -15.40 -15.53 -20.50
C GLU A 193 -16.21 -16.20 -19.39
N LYS A 194 -17.53 -16.04 -19.44
CA LYS A 194 -18.43 -16.54 -18.40
C LYS A 194 -19.76 -16.98 -18.96
N GLU A 195 -20.33 -17.99 -18.32
CA GLU A 195 -21.67 -18.47 -18.61
C GLU A 195 -22.74 -17.47 -18.15
N ASN A 196 -23.87 -17.41 -18.83
CA ASN A 196 -24.97 -16.52 -18.48
C ASN A 196 -25.81 -17.12 -17.34
N ASN A 197 -25.33 -16.98 -16.10
CA ASN A 197 -26.01 -17.42 -14.87
C ASN A 197 -26.41 -16.22 -14.01
N LEU A 198 -27.47 -16.33 -13.19
CA LEU A 198 -27.94 -15.26 -12.30
C LEU A 198 -26.82 -14.69 -11.39
N ARG A 199 -25.94 -15.56 -10.88
CA ARG A 199 -24.76 -15.15 -10.10
C ARG A 199 -23.84 -14.22 -10.91
N ASN A 200 -23.61 -14.54 -12.18
CA ASN A 200 -22.78 -13.72 -13.07
C ASN A 200 -23.44 -12.40 -13.40
N GLN A 201 -24.77 -12.36 -13.56
CA GLN A 201 -25.51 -11.10 -13.72
C GLN A 201 -25.39 -10.18 -12.49
N ILE A 202 -25.47 -10.75 -11.28
CA ILE A 202 -25.24 -9.98 -10.04
C ILE A 202 -23.80 -9.46 -9.98
N GLN A 203 -22.82 -10.30 -10.31
CA GLN A 203 -21.42 -9.91 -10.36
C GLN A 203 -21.14 -8.85 -11.42
N ASP A 204 -21.85 -8.87 -12.56
CA ASP A 204 -21.78 -7.82 -13.58
C ASP A 204 -22.25 -6.47 -13.06
N ILE A 205 -23.41 -6.44 -12.39
CA ILE A 205 -23.93 -5.22 -11.77
C ILE A 205 -22.94 -4.70 -10.73
N LEU A 206 -22.38 -5.59 -9.89
CA LEU A 206 -21.37 -5.22 -8.90
C LEU A 206 -20.10 -4.65 -9.57
N ALA A 207 -19.57 -5.32 -10.58
CA ALA A 207 -18.38 -4.89 -11.31
C ALA A 207 -18.56 -3.51 -11.96
N GLN A 208 -19.68 -3.32 -12.65
CA GLN A 208 -20.03 -2.06 -13.28
C GLN A 208 -20.21 -0.95 -12.23
N SER A 209 -20.88 -1.23 -11.11
CA SER A 209 -21.08 -0.26 -10.03
C SER A 209 -19.75 0.19 -9.41
N LEU A 210 -18.80 -0.73 -9.21
CA LEU A 210 -17.46 -0.42 -8.71
C LEU A 210 -16.71 0.46 -9.70
N LEU A 211 -16.72 0.12 -10.99
CA LEU A 211 -16.02 0.86 -12.02
C LEU A 211 -16.59 2.27 -12.19
N VAL A 212 -17.92 2.41 -12.23
CA VAL A 212 -18.60 3.72 -12.24
C VAL A 212 -18.25 4.52 -11.00
N SER A 213 -18.24 3.91 -9.81
CA SER A 213 -17.88 4.60 -8.56
C SER A 213 -16.46 5.15 -8.61
N VAL A 214 -15.50 4.37 -9.13
CA VAL A 214 -14.11 4.82 -9.28
C VAL A 214 -14.02 5.97 -10.30
N LEU A 215 -14.71 5.87 -11.45
CA LEU A 215 -14.72 6.92 -12.46
C LEU A 215 -15.34 8.23 -11.92
N VAL A 216 -16.46 8.14 -11.19
CA VAL A 216 -17.09 9.29 -10.54
C VAL A 216 -16.14 9.91 -9.53
N LEU A 217 -15.40 9.12 -8.75
CA LEU A 217 -14.41 9.62 -7.81
C LEU A 217 -13.29 10.39 -8.51
N VAL A 218 -12.75 9.85 -9.62
CA VAL A 218 -11.73 10.53 -10.42
C VAL A 218 -12.27 11.85 -10.97
N PHE A 219 -13.46 11.83 -11.59
CA PHE A 219 -14.11 13.03 -12.13
C PHE A 219 -14.36 14.08 -11.05
N TYR A 220 -14.84 13.66 -9.89
CA TYR A 220 -15.10 14.53 -8.75
C TYR A 220 -13.82 15.24 -8.29
N ILE A 221 -12.71 14.50 -8.15
CA ILE A 221 -11.41 15.08 -7.74
C ILE A 221 -10.95 16.17 -8.72
N PHE A 222 -11.09 15.95 -10.03
CA PHE A 222 -10.70 16.94 -11.04
C PHE A 222 -11.69 18.10 -11.20
N LYS A 223 -12.97 17.90 -10.85
CA LYS A 223 -14.01 18.94 -10.92
C LYS A 223 -13.92 19.97 -9.79
N ILE A 224 -13.23 19.68 -8.68
CA ILE A 224 -13.09 20.61 -7.56
C ILE A 224 -12.36 21.89 -8.03
N LYS A 225 -13.17 22.93 -8.33
CA LYS A 225 -12.76 24.30 -8.63
C LYS A 225 -13.11 25.23 -7.47
N ASP A 226 -12.89 24.77 -6.24
CA ASP A 226 -13.14 25.60 -5.07
C ASP A 226 -12.10 26.74 -5.03
N SER A 227 -12.55 27.96 -5.30
CA SER A 227 -11.72 29.17 -5.34
C SER A 227 -11.15 29.53 -3.97
N GLN A 228 -11.73 29.02 -2.89
CA GLN A 228 -11.29 29.26 -1.51
C GLN A 228 -10.24 28.24 -1.04
N MET A 229 -10.01 27.17 -1.80
CA MET A 229 -9.10 26.11 -1.41
C MET A 229 -7.64 26.51 -1.63
N ALA A 230 -6.81 26.41 -0.59
CA ALA A 230 -5.38 26.66 -0.70
C ALA A 230 -4.75 25.84 -1.84
N LEU A 231 -3.95 26.51 -2.69
CA LEU A 231 -3.30 25.91 -3.87
C LEU A 231 -2.57 24.60 -3.56
N LYS A 232 -1.90 24.53 -2.40
CA LYS A 232 -1.20 23.32 -1.93
C LYS A 232 -2.12 22.12 -1.71
N LYS A 233 -3.31 22.36 -1.17
CA LYS A 233 -4.31 21.32 -0.89
C LYS A 233 -4.95 20.85 -2.20
N ARG A 234 -5.22 21.79 -3.13
CA ARG A 234 -5.71 21.47 -4.47
C ARG A 234 -4.72 20.61 -5.26
N LYS A 235 -3.43 20.96 -5.26
CA LYS A 235 -2.37 20.16 -5.91
C LYS A 235 -2.29 18.74 -5.34
N SER A 236 -2.38 18.59 -4.03
CA SER A 236 -2.41 17.28 -3.37
C SER A 236 -3.62 16.44 -3.81
N LEU A 237 -4.80 17.06 -3.95
CA LEU A 237 -5.98 16.34 -4.45
C LEU A 237 -5.84 15.95 -5.92
N CYS A 238 -5.36 16.86 -6.77
CA CYS A 238 -5.10 16.54 -8.18
C CYS A 238 -4.08 15.41 -8.33
N TYR A 239 -3.05 15.38 -7.48
CA TYR A 239 -2.08 14.28 -7.42
C TYR A 239 -2.76 12.94 -7.10
N ASP A 240 -3.62 12.90 -6.08
CA ASP A 240 -4.37 11.68 -5.73
C ASP A 240 -5.27 11.22 -6.89
N GLY A 241 -5.96 12.14 -7.55
CA GLY A 241 -6.82 11.82 -8.71
C GLY A 241 -6.00 11.30 -9.89
N LEU A 242 -4.85 11.91 -10.17
CA LEU A 242 -3.92 11.47 -11.21
C LEU A 242 -3.36 10.07 -10.90
N ASN A 243 -3.03 9.79 -9.64
CA ASN A 243 -2.57 8.46 -9.23
C ASN A 243 -3.66 7.40 -9.46
N VAL A 244 -4.92 7.66 -9.07
CA VAL A 244 -6.03 6.73 -9.33
C VAL A 244 -6.25 6.54 -10.84
N ALA A 245 -6.25 7.63 -11.63
CA ALA A 245 -6.40 7.55 -13.08
C ALA A 245 -5.29 6.71 -13.74
N LYS A 246 -4.04 6.90 -13.30
CA LYS A 246 -2.89 6.08 -13.72
C LYS A 246 -3.11 4.61 -13.40
N LYS A 247 -3.58 4.26 -12.19
CA LYS A 247 -3.88 2.86 -11.81
C LYS A 247 -4.92 2.24 -12.75
N ILE A 248 -6.00 2.96 -13.08
CA ILE A 248 -7.03 2.50 -14.03
C ILE A 248 -6.42 2.21 -15.40
N LEU A 249 -5.69 3.17 -15.97
CA LEU A 249 -5.06 3.02 -17.28
C LEU A 249 -4.06 1.86 -17.30
N PHE A 250 -3.26 1.73 -16.25
CA PHE A 250 -2.28 0.66 -16.12
C PHE A 250 -2.97 -0.71 -16.07
N VAL A 251 -4.00 -0.89 -15.24
CA VAL A 251 -4.77 -2.15 -15.17
C VAL A 251 -5.45 -2.46 -16.50
N LEU A 252 -6.01 -1.44 -17.17
CA LEU A 252 -6.66 -1.61 -18.47
C LEU A 252 -5.67 -2.15 -19.52
N VAL A 253 -4.47 -1.58 -19.61
CA VAL A 253 -3.41 -2.09 -20.50
C VAL A 253 -2.91 -3.46 -20.05
N LEU A 254 -2.74 -3.67 -18.74
CA LEU A 254 -2.30 -4.93 -18.19
C LEU A 254 -3.25 -6.08 -18.56
N ILE A 255 -4.56 -5.85 -18.56
CA ILE A 255 -5.56 -6.91 -18.86
C ILE A 255 -5.91 -6.93 -20.36
N GLY A 256 -6.13 -5.77 -20.97
CA GLY A 256 -6.61 -5.65 -22.35
C GLY A 256 -5.56 -5.95 -23.42
N CYS A 257 -4.25 -5.79 -23.13
CA CYS A 257 -3.17 -5.96 -24.10
C CYS A 257 -2.41 -7.30 -23.96
N GLN A 258 -3.01 -8.33 -23.34
CA GLN A 258 -2.36 -9.65 -23.15
C GLN A 258 -1.95 -10.35 -24.46
N LYS A 259 -2.54 -9.99 -25.61
CA LYS A 259 -2.20 -10.61 -26.91
C LYS A 259 -0.86 -10.15 -27.49
N SER A 260 -0.33 -9.01 -27.05
CA SER A 260 0.88 -8.41 -27.64
C SER A 260 1.82 -7.89 -26.55
N GLN A 261 2.84 -8.70 -26.23
CA GLN A 261 3.87 -8.39 -25.23
C GLN A 261 4.54 -7.03 -25.43
N LEU A 262 4.95 -6.73 -26.67
CA LEU A 262 5.63 -5.49 -27.03
C LEU A 262 4.75 -4.27 -26.73
N LEU A 263 3.56 -4.25 -27.33
CA LEU A 263 2.58 -3.17 -27.16
C LEU A 263 2.25 -2.95 -25.69
N GLN A 264 2.02 -4.02 -24.93
CA GLN A 264 1.74 -3.94 -23.51
C GLN A 264 2.91 -3.28 -22.76
N SER A 265 4.14 -3.75 -22.98
CA SER A 265 5.34 -3.24 -22.31
C SER A 265 5.57 -1.76 -22.61
N ILE A 266 5.43 -1.34 -23.87
CA ILE A 266 5.56 0.05 -24.30
C ILE A 266 4.46 0.93 -23.69
N LEU A 267 3.20 0.51 -23.75
CA LEU A 267 2.08 1.28 -23.22
C LEU A 267 2.16 1.45 -21.69
N LEU A 268 2.55 0.41 -20.95
CA LEU A 268 2.75 0.51 -19.50
C LEU A 268 3.88 1.49 -19.14
N SER A 269 5.00 1.43 -19.88
CA SER A 269 6.10 2.39 -19.72
C SER A 269 5.66 3.82 -20.05
N LEU A 270 4.89 4.00 -21.12
CA LEU A 270 4.38 5.29 -21.56
C LEU A 270 3.43 5.91 -20.52
N ILE A 271 2.49 5.14 -19.98
CA ILE A 271 1.56 5.60 -18.93
C ILE A 271 2.35 6.11 -17.71
N ASN A 272 3.33 5.34 -17.26
CA ASN A 272 4.17 5.73 -16.12
C ASN A 272 5.03 6.97 -16.42
N SER A 273 5.56 7.07 -17.64
CA SER A 273 6.36 8.21 -18.08
C SER A 273 5.53 9.49 -18.17
N ILE A 274 4.32 9.44 -18.75
CA ILE A 274 3.39 10.56 -18.81
C ILE A 274 2.99 11.00 -17.39
N TYR A 275 2.64 10.04 -16.53
CA TYR A 275 2.33 10.30 -15.13
C TYR A 275 3.47 11.05 -14.42
N LEU A 276 4.71 10.57 -14.57
CA LEU A 276 5.87 11.17 -13.95
C LEU A 276 6.15 12.59 -14.50
N THR A 277 6.06 12.77 -15.82
CA THR A 277 6.24 14.08 -16.47
C THR A 277 5.20 15.10 -15.97
N ILE A 278 3.93 14.70 -15.84
CA ILE A 278 2.87 15.58 -15.31
C ILE A 278 3.19 16.00 -13.87
N ILE A 279 3.68 15.07 -13.03
CA ILE A 279 4.04 15.37 -11.64
C ILE A 279 5.19 16.35 -11.54
N VAL A 280 6.26 16.11 -12.31
CA VAL A 280 7.49 16.91 -12.28
C VAL A 280 7.22 18.31 -12.84
N LEU A 281 6.61 18.42 -14.03
CA LEU A 281 6.30 19.71 -14.66
C LEU A 281 5.22 20.48 -13.88
N GLY A 282 4.18 19.78 -13.41
CA GLY A 282 3.08 20.38 -12.65
C GLY A 282 3.45 20.79 -11.23
N LYS A 283 4.61 20.35 -10.71
CA LYS A 283 5.03 20.52 -9.31
C LYS A 283 3.87 20.17 -8.37
N MET A 284 3.28 19.00 -8.58
CA MET A 284 2.05 18.55 -7.89
C MET A 284 2.31 18.10 -6.45
N VAL A 285 3.56 17.78 -6.14
CA VAL A 285 3.99 17.25 -4.84
C VAL A 285 4.56 18.37 -3.97
N ASN A 286 4.10 18.43 -2.72
CA ASN A 286 4.44 19.53 -1.81
C ASN A 286 5.83 19.42 -1.19
N SER A 287 6.36 18.20 -1.01
CA SER A 287 7.67 17.98 -0.41
C SER A 287 8.66 17.42 -1.42
N LYS A 288 9.91 17.89 -1.37
CA LYS A 288 11.00 17.36 -2.22
C LYS A 288 11.25 15.87 -1.97
N ILE A 289 11.01 15.41 -0.75
CA ILE A 289 11.23 14.02 -0.35
C ILE A 289 10.19 13.12 -0.97
N ASP A 290 8.92 13.53 -0.95
CA ASP A 290 7.85 12.79 -1.62
C ASP A 290 8.11 12.70 -3.13
N LEU A 291 8.64 13.76 -3.75
CA LEU A 291 9.04 13.73 -5.16
C LEU A 291 10.17 12.72 -5.42
N ILE A 292 11.21 12.71 -4.57
CA ILE A 292 12.30 11.72 -4.67
C ILE A 292 11.76 10.30 -4.53
N ILE A 293 10.83 10.07 -3.60
CA ILE A 293 10.22 8.75 -3.39
C ILE A 293 9.43 8.31 -4.62
N ILE A 294 8.63 9.21 -5.22
CA ILE A 294 7.92 8.93 -6.47
C ILE A 294 8.90 8.61 -7.59
N LEU A 295 9.97 9.38 -7.75
CA LEU A 295 11.00 9.12 -8.77
C LEU A 295 11.70 7.77 -8.54
N MET A 296 12.10 7.50 -7.30
CA MET A 296 12.74 6.24 -6.90
C MET A 296 11.87 5.03 -7.16
N PHE A 297 10.55 5.18 -7.17
CA PHE A 297 9.62 4.09 -7.38
C PHE A 297 9.21 3.95 -8.86
N GLU A 298 8.83 5.06 -9.50
CA GLU A 298 8.30 5.03 -10.87
C GLU A 298 9.37 4.79 -11.93
N ILE A 299 10.59 5.35 -11.76
CA ILE A 299 11.67 5.16 -12.73
C ILE A 299 12.06 3.67 -12.85
N PRO A 300 12.27 2.92 -11.76
CA PRO A 300 12.49 1.49 -11.86
C PRO A 300 11.37 0.74 -12.58
N VAL A 301 10.11 1.12 -12.40
CA VAL A 301 9.00 0.45 -13.10
C VAL A 301 8.98 0.80 -14.60
N ILE A 302 9.29 2.04 -14.97
CA ILE A 302 9.46 2.45 -16.38
C ILE A 302 10.59 1.65 -17.03
N ILE A 303 11.75 1.57 -16.38
CA ILE A 303 12.89 0.80 -16.90
C ILE A 303 12.56 -0.69 -16.94
N PHE A 304 11.94 -1.24 -15.89
CA PHE A 304 11.52 -2.63 -15.84
C PHE A 304 10.59 -3.00 -17.00
N THR A 305 9.55 -2.19 -17.22
CA THR A 305 8.58 -2.41 -18.31
C THR A 305 9.23 -2.30 -19.68
N LEU A 306 10.19 -1.41 -19.90
CA LEU A 306 10.95 -1.34 -21.15
C LEU A 306 11.90 -2.53 -21.33
N LEU A 307 12.58 -2.96 -20.26
CA LEU A 307 13.49 -4.11 -20.31
C LEU A 307 12.76 -5.43 -20.61
N ASN A 308 11.43 -5.50 -20.43
CA ASN A 308 10.65 -6.68 -20.82
C ASN A 308 10.65 -6.93 -22.33
N ILE A 309 11.01 -5.93 -23.15
CA ILE A 309 11.20 -6.11 -24.60
C ILE A 309 12.33 -7.12 -24.87
N CYS A 310 13.35 -7.19 -24.00
CA CYS A 310 14.44 -8.16 -24.12
C CYS A 310 13.97 -9.62 -23.98
N HIS A 311 12.82 -9.85 -23.34
CA HIS A 311 12.24 -11.17 -23.10
C HIS A 311 11.12 -11.52 -24.08
N GLU A 312 10.88 -10.68 -25.09
CA GLU A 312 9.91 -10.97 -26.14
C GLU A 312 10.47 -11.99 -27.13
N GLU A 313 9.65 -12.92 -27.60
CA GLU A 313 10.06 -13.97 -28.55
C GLU A 313 10.73 -13.40 -29.81
N THR A 314 10.25 -12.25 -30.30
CA THR A 314 10.80 -11.53 -31.45
C THR A 314 12.19 -10.96 -31.20
N TYR A 315 12.60 -10.70 -29.96
CA TYR A 315 13.89 -10.07 -29.63
C TYR A 315 14.84 -10.98 -28.84
N SER A 316 14.31 -12.01 -28.19
CA SER A 316 15.05 -12.90 -27.32
C SER A 316 16.18 -13.62 -28.07
N HIS A 317 15.98 -13.93 -29.35
CA HIS A 317 17.00 -14.57 -30.19
C HIS A 317 18.23 -13.71 -30.49
N PHE A 318 18.14 -12.38 -30.34
CA PHE A 318 19.30 -11.48 -30.47
C PHE A 318 20.15 -11.42 -29.20
N LEU A 319 19.67 -11.95 -28.07
CA LEU A 319 20.36 -11.94 -26.80
C LEU A 319 20.78 -13.36 -26.41
N SER A 320 22.01 -13.51 -25.93
CA SER A 320 22.44 -14.76 -25.31
C SER A 320 21.61 -15.06 -24.06
N LEU A 321 21.43 -16.34 -23.73
CA LEU A 321 20.75 -16.75 -22.50
C LEU A 321 21.38 -16.10 -21.25
N GLN A 322 22.71 -16.00 -21.21
CA GLN A 322 23.43 -15.34 -20.13
C GLN A 322 23.08 -13.85 -20.03
N SER A 323 22.95 -13.15 -21.17
CA SER A 323 22.54 -11.75 -21.21
C SER A 323 21.11 -11.57 -20.70
N GLN A 324 20.18 -12.45 -21.08
CA GLN A 324 18.79 -12.41 -20.59
C GLN A 324 18.73 -12.62 -19.08
N VAL A 325 19.55 -13.53 -18.55
CA VAL A 325 19.68 -13.77 -17.10
C VAL A 325 20.22 -12.53 -16.39
N MET A 326 21.24 -11.88 -16.94
CA MET A 326 21.78 -10.65 -16.36
C MET A 326 20.76 -9.50 -16.38
N VAL A 327 19.98 -9.37 -17.47
CA VAL A 327 18.88 -8.39 -17.54
C VAL A 327 17.84 -8.67 -16.46
N GLY A 328 17.46 -9.94 -16.26
CA GLY A 328 16.50 -10.30 -15.22
C GLY A 328 17.00 -10.02 -13.78
N PHE A 329 18.29 -10.26 -13.47
CA PHE A 329 18.87 -9.79 -12.20
C PHE A 329 18.87 -8.26 -12.07
N GLY A 330 19.16 -7.55 -13.16
CA GLY A 330 19.05 -6.09 -13.21
C GLY A 330 17.63 -5.60 -12.92
N GLN A 331 16.64 -6.26 -13.51
CA GLN A 331 15.22 -6.01 -13.25
C GLN A 331 14.85 -6.23 -11.78
N ILE A 332 15.27 -7.34 -11.18
CA ILE A 332 15.05 -7.61 -9.75
C ILE A 332 15.71 -6.53 -8.88
N GLY A 333 16.93 -6.12 -9.19
CA GLY A 333 17.65 -5.07 -8.47
C GLY A 333 16.95 -3.72 -8.54
N LEU A 334 16.50 -3.31 -9.74
CA LEU A 334 15.74 -2.08 -9.97
C LEU A 334 14.43 -2.06 -9.18
N LEU A 335 13.64 -3.12 -9.35
CA LEU A 335 12.38 -3.31 -8.64
C LEU A 335 12.58 -3.33 -7.12
N SER A 336 13.65 -3.97 -6.65
CA SER A 336 14.00 -4.01 -5.23
C SER A 336 14.32 -2.63 -4.66
N PHE A 337 15.07 -1.82 -5.41
CA PHE A 337 15.36 -0.43 -5.05
C PHE A 337 14.08 0.42 -4.96
N GLY A 338 13.11 0.20 -5.85
CA GLY A 338 11.81 0.87 -5.83
C GLY A 338 11.06 0.68 -4.51
N ILE A 339 10.92 -0.57 -4.01
CA ILE A 339 10.18 -0.81 -2.76
C ILE A 339 10.89 -0.24 -1.52
N MET A 340 12.18 0.11 -1.59
CA MET A 340 12.84 0.77 -0.46
C MET A 340 12.36 2.22 -0.26
N ALA A 341 11.69 2.84 -1.24
CA ALA A 341 11.34 4.25 -1.19
C ALA A 341 10.38 4.62 -0.02
N PRO A 342 9.29 3.87 0.26
CA PRO A 342 8.48 4.10 1.47
C PRO A 342 9.26 3.93 2.79
N LEU A 343 10.24 3.00 2.86
CA LEU A 343 11.08 2.84 4.05
C LEU A 343 11.98 4.06 4.27
N ILE A 344 12.55 4.61 3.20
CA ILE A 344 13.36 5.84 3.26
C ILE A 344 12.49 7.01 3.74
N LYS A 345 11.24 7.12 3.25
CA LYS A 345 10.27 8.10 3.74
C LYS A 345 10.09 8.00 5.24
N TYR A 346 9.81 6.79 5.73
CA TYR A 346 9.58 6.53 7.14
C TYR A 346 10.82 6.81 7.99
N GLY A 347 12.00 6.37 7.54
CA GLY A 347 13.27 6.66 8.19
C GLY A 347 13.55 8.17 8.28
N HIS A 348 13.25 8.92 7.22
CA HIS A 348 13.35 10.37 7.24
C HIS A 348 12.38 11.02 8.24
N GLN A 349 11.13 10.57 8.29
CA GLN A 349 10.16 11.05 9.27
C GLN A 349 10.61 10.79 10.72
N ILE A 350 11.15 9.60 11.00
CA ILE A 350 11.74 9.27 12.31
C ILE A 350 12.88 10.24 12.62
N LYS A 351 13.83 10.42 11.71
CA LYS A 351 14.96 11.33 11.87
C LYS A 351 14.50 12.75 12.19
N SER A 352 13.48 13.24 11.49
CA SER A 352 12.89 14.56 11.73
C SER A 352 12.28 14.68 13.13
N LYS A 353 11.43 13.72 13.53
CA LYS A 353 10.84 13.66 14.88
C LYS A 353 11.91 13.61 15.97
N LEU A 354 12.94 12.79 15.79
CA LEU A 354 14.06 12.62 16.72
C LEU A 354 14.90 13.90 16.83
N THR A 355 15.14 14.59 15.71
CA THR A 355 15.84 15.89 15.70
C THR A 355 15.07 16.95 16.49
N ILE A 356 13.74 17.00 16.36
CA ILE A 356 12.90 17.92 17.14
C ILE A 356 12.98 17.61 18.63
N LEU A 357 12.94 16.33 19.01
CA LEU A 357 13.07 15.90 20.41
C LEU A 357 14.43 16.27 21.00
N ILE A 358 15.52 16.03 20.26
CA ILE A 358 16.88 16.43 20.69
C ILE A 358 16.97 17.94 20.87
N LYS A 359 16.40 18.73 19.95
CA LYS A 359 16.37 20.21 20.06
C LYS A 359 15.60 20.66 21.31
N ARG A 360 14.46 20.04 21.60
CA ARG A 360 13.67 20.33 22.82
C ARG A 360 14.43 19.96 24.09
N TRP A 361 15.09 18.80 24.11
CA TRP A 361 15.90 18.36 25.25
C TRP A 361 17.10 19.28 25.49
N LYS A 362 17.79 19.71 24.42
CA LYS A 362 18.87 20.71 24.51
C LYS A 362 18.37 22.03 25.10
N LYS A 363 17.24 22.57 24.62
CA LYS A 363 16.64 23.79 25.17
C LYS A 363 16.28 23.65 26.65
N TYR A 364 15.65 22.52 27.02
CA TYR A 364 15.30 22.26 28.42
C TYR A 364 16.55 22.20 29.33
N LYS A 365 17.63 21.57 28.87
CA LYS A 365 18.89 21.48 29.61
C LYS A 365 19.59 22.85 29.76
N VAL A 366 19.47 23.73 28.76
CA VAL A 366 19.98 25.12 28.85
C VAL A 366 19.16 25.92 29.86
N ASN A 367 17.83 25.89 29.75
CA ASN A 367 16.94 26.61 30.68
C ASN A 367 17.11 26.15 32.14
N GLN A 368 17.35 24.85 32.39
CA GLN A 368 17.63 24.36 33.75
C GLN A 368 18.96 24.88 34.29
N LYS A 369 20.00 25.05 33.45
CA LYS A 369 21.28 25.63 33.88
C LYS A 369 21.14 27.11 34.22
N GLU A 370 20.41 27.87 33.41
CA GLU A 370 20.13 29.29 33.67
C GLU A 370 19.32 29.48 34.95
N GLN A 371 18.29 28.65 35.18
CA GLN A 371 17.52 28.68 36.43
C GLN A 371 18.38 28.34 37.66
N ALA A 372 19.24 27.32 37.58
CA ALA A 372 20.14 26.94 38.68
C ALA A 372 21.19 28.03 38.99
N GLN A 373 21.65 28.78 37.99
CA GLN A 373 22.54 29.92 38.20
C GLN A 373 21.81 31.10 38.83
N SER A 374 20.57 31.40 38.41
CA SER A 374 19.78 32.49 39.00
C SER A 374 19.38 32.23 40.47
N SER A 375 19.19 30.97 40.87
CA SER A 375 18.85 30.61 42.25
C SER A 375 20.04 30.59 43.22
N LEU A 376 21.28 30.71 42.72
CA LEU A 376 22.49 30.82 43.55
C LEU A 376 22.81 32.28 43.93
N PHE A 377 22.12 33.25 43.35
CA PHE A 377 22.28 34.69 43.61
C PHE A 377 21.12 35.30 44.43
N ILE A 378 20.27 34.46 45.01
CA ILE A 378 19.25 34.82 46.03
C ILE A 378 19.68 34.14 47.32
#